data_AF-E8LLS1-F1
#
_entry.id   AF-E8LLS1-F1
#
_cell.length_a   1.000
_cell.length_b   1.000
_cell.length_c   1.000
_cell.angle_alpha   90.00
_cell.angle_beta   90.00
_cell.angle_gamma   90.00
#
_symmetry.space_group_name_H-M   'P 1'
#
loop_
_entity.id
_entity.type
_entity.pdbx_description
1 polymer ?
#
loop_
_entity_poly.entity_id
_entity_poly.type
_entity_poly.pdbx_seq_one_letter_code
_entity_poly.pdbx_strand_id
1 'polypeptide(L)'
;MSETKSFRKPYNPPIKATWWTKNPFYIRYMVREGTAVCALFVALELILGIFLFLLCDLSAAEATAENTAPYMWWVQSFVGNPIVILINLVCLAATLFHAVTWFALMPKAVRVFMNKNNTDLVPDYVTMGALYAGMAGATVVILVAAFASLP
;
A
#
# COMPACT_ATOMS: atom_id res chain seq x y z
N MET A 1 -0.02 -50.87 25.37
CA MET A 1 1.37 -50.47 25.07
C MET A 1 1.80 -49.49 26.15
N SER A 2 2.87 -49.75 26.90
CA SER A 2 3.36 -48.80 27.90
C SER A 2 3.95 -47.58 27.20
N GLU A 3 3.62 -46.37 27.67
CA GLU A 3 4.26 -45.16 27.15
C GLU A 3 5.77 -45.22 27.44
N THR A 4 6.58 -45.18 26.38
CA THR A 4 8.03 -45.09 26.51
C THR A 4 8.42 -43.68 26.92
N LYS A 5 8.89 -43.50 28.17
CA LYS A 5 9.35 -42.21 28.69
C LYS A 5 10.63 -41.76 27.98
N SER A 6 10.57 -40.65 27.25
CA SER A 6 11.74 -40.04 26.60
C SER A 6 12.59 -39.26 27.59
N PHE A 7 13.88 -39.55 27.68
CA PHE A 7 14.85 -38.83 28.53
C PHE A 7 15.46 -37.58 27.86
N ARG A 8 15.09 -37.30 26.61
CA ARG A 8 15.59 -36.12 25.88
C ARG A 8 15.07 -34.83 26.53
N LYS A 9 15.94 -33.83 26.63
CA LYS A 9 15.61 -32.46 27.04
C LYS A 9 15.93 -31.49 25.90
N PRO A 10 15.06 -31.35 24.88
CA PRO A 10 15.28 -30.41 23.79
C PRO A 10 15.44 -28.99 24.31
N TYR A 11 16.49 -28.31 23.86
CA TYR A 11 16.70 -26.90 24.19
C TYR A 11 15.80 -26.02 23.30
N ASN A 12 15.07 -25.08 23.92
CA ASN A 12 14.25 -24.11 23.21
C ASN A 12 14.91 -22.72 23.27
N PRO A 13 15.60 -22.27 22.21
CA PRO A 13 16.28 -20.99 22.22
C PRO A 13 15.27 -19.83 22.31
N PRO A 14 15.55 -18.77 23.10
CA PRO A 14 14.66 -17.62 23.19
C PRO A 14 14.72 -16.76 21.91
N ILE A 15 13.56 -16.36 21.40
CA ILE A 15 13.45 -15.41 20.28
C ILE A 15 13.27 -14.00 20.83
N LYS A 16 14.25 -13.12 20.59
CA LYS A 16 14.20 -11.71 21.02
C LYS A 16 13.33 -10.88 20.09
N ALA A 17 12.69 -9.81 20.58
CA ALA A 17 11.90 -8.88 19.75
C ALA A 17 12.71 -8.25 18.59
N THR A 18 14.03 -8.14 18.75
CA THR A 18 14.97 -7.63 17.74
C THR A 18 15.53 -8.71 16.81
N TRP A 19 14.90 -9.89 16.72
CA TRP A 19 15.36 -10.99 15.85
C TRP A 19 15.58 -10.55 14.39
N TRP A 20 14.72 -9.65 13.91
CA TRP A 20 14.73 -9.18 12.53
C TRP A 20 15.91 -8.26 12.19
N THR A 21 16.61 -7.70 13.18
CA THR A 21 17.77 -6.83 12.93
C THR A 21 19.04 -7.61 12.62
N LYS A 22 19.02 -8.94 12.78
CA LYS A 22 20.20 -9.81 12.65
C LYS A 22 20.50 -10.23 11.22
N ASN A 23 19.54 -10.12 10.30
CA ASN A 23 19.71 -10.54 8.91
C ASN A 23 19.14 -9.45 7.97
N PRO A 24 19.91 -9.00 6.95
CA PRO A 24 19.43 -8.04 5.96
C PRO A 24 18.12 -8.46 5.28
N PHE A 25 17.87 -9.75 5.09
CA PHE A 25 16.60 -10.25 4.55
C PHE A 25 15.42 -9.92 5.48
N TYR A 26 15.57 -10.11 6.78
CA TYR A 26 14.53 -9.79 7.75
C TYR A 26 14.32 -8.28 7.91
N ILE A 27 15.38 -7.48 7.79
CA ILE A 27 15.25 -6.02 7.76
C ILE A 27 14.42 -5.59 6.55
N ARG A 28 14.72 -6.10 5.34
CA ARG A 28 13.95 -5.80 4.13
C ARG A 28 12.49 -6.25 4.25
N TYR A 29 12.24 -7.40 4.88
CA TYR A 29 10.90 -7.86 5.20
C TYR A 29 10.17 -6.86 6.12
N MET A 30 10.80 -6.43 7.22
CA MET A 30 10.19 -5.46 8.14
C MET A 30 9.95 -4.09 7.48
N VAL A 31 10.85 -3.64 6.61
CA VAL A 31 10.66 -2.41 5.81
C VAL A 31 9.47 -2.56 4.86
N ARG A 32 9.31 -3.72 4.21
CA ARG A 32 8.14 -4.01 3.37
C ARG A 32 6.85 -3.93 4.17
N GLU A 33 6.76 -4.61 5.32
CA GLU A 33 5.57 -4.55 6.18
C GLU A 33 5.34 -3.14 6.73
N GLY A 34 6.41 -2.39 7.00
CA GLY A 34 6.35 -1.01 7.48
C GLY A 34 5.67 -0.04 6.51
N THR A 35 5.58 -0.37 5.21
CA THR A 35 4.80 0.43 4.23
C THR A 35 3.33 0.57 4.64
N ALA A 36 2.79 -0.33 5.47
CA ALA A 36 1.45 -0.24 6.02
C ALA A 36 1.22 1.02 6.85
N VAL A 37 2.24 1.55 7.53
CA VAL A 37 2.14 2.81 8.29
C VAL A 37 1.90 3.99 7.35
N CYS A 38 2.60 4.02 6.22
CA CYS A 38 2.40 5.05 5.19
C CYS A 38 1.02 4.91 4.54
N ALA A 39 0.59 3.69 4.24
CA ALA A 39 -0.74 3.43 3.70
C ALA A 39 -1.86 3.88 4.67
N LEU A 40 -1.70 3.62 5.97
CA LEU A 40 -2.62 4.10 7.00
C LEU A 40 -2.66 5.62 7.07
N PHE A 41 -1.50 6.28 7.03
CA PHE A 41 -1.42 7.73 7.03
C PHE A 41 -2.19 8.34 5.85
N VAL A 42 -1.94 7.85 4.63
CA VAL A 42 -2.64 8.32 3.42
C VAL A 42 -4.15 8.07 3.53
N ALA A 43 -4.57 6.91 4.05
CA ALA A 43 -5.99 6.62 4.26
C ALA A 43 -6.65 7.62 5.23
N LEU A 44 -5.98 7.92 6.34
CA LEU A 44 -6.48 8.91 7.32
C LEU A 44 -6.51 10.33 6.74
N GLU A 45 -5.51 10.72 5.95
CA GLU A 45 -5.48 12.00 5.25
C GLU A 45 -6.66 12.14 4.27
N LEU A 46 -6.96 11.10 3.50
CA LEU A 46 -8.10 11.07 2.58
C LEU A 46 -9.44 11.11 3.33
N ILE A 47 -9.57 10.36 4.43
CA ILE A 47 -10.78 10.37 5.28
C ILE A 47 -11.02 11.78 5.83
N LEU A 48 -9.96 12.47 6.28
CA LEU A 48 -10.05 13.84 6.75
C LEU A 48 -10.51 14.79 5.63
N GLY A 49 -9.93 14.66 4.43
CA GLY A 49 -10.31 15.46 3.27
C GLY A 49 -11.77 15.27 2.88
N ILE A 50 -12.23 14.01 2.82
CA ILE A 50 -13.65 13.68 2.54
C ILE A 50 -14.55 14.24 3.64
N PHE A 51 -14.19 14.06 4.91
CA PHE A 51 -14.98 14.57 6.03
C PHE A 51 -15.13 16.09 5.94
N LEU A 52 -14.04 16.83 5.69
CA LEU A 52 -14.09 18.28 5.57
C LEU A 52 -14.82 18.75 4.30
N PHE A 53 -14.72 18.00 3.20
CA PHE A 53 -15.53 18.24 2.00
C PHE A 53 -17.04 18.09 2.28
N LEU A 54 -17.43 17.09 3.07
CA LEU A 54 -18.83 16.88 3.45
C LEU A 54 -19.38 17.94 4.41
N LEU A 55 -18.51 18.74 5.03
CA LEU A 55 -18.92 19.90 5.83
C LEU A 55 -19.13 21.17 5.00
N CYS A 56 -18.78 21.15 3.72
CA CYS A 56 -19.05 22.26 2.80
C CYS A 56 -20.55 22.34 2.45
N ASP A 57 -21.05 23.54 2.15
CA ASP A 57 -22.40 23.68 1.59
C ASP A 57 -22.37 23.36 0.09
N LEU A 58 -22.70 22.12 -0.22
CA LEU A 58 -22.76 21.57 -1.58
C LEU A 58 -24.05 21.95 -2.33
N SER A 59 -24.99 22.66 -1.68
CA SER A 59 -26.26 23.08 -2.30
C SER A 59 -26.16 24.43 -3.03
N ALA A 60 -25.11 25.20 -2.74
CA ALA A 60 -24.84 26.46 -3.40
C ALA A 60 -24.57 26.27 -4.90
N ALA A 61 -25.10 27.17 -5.73
CA ALA A 61 -24.91 27.13 -7.17
C ALA A 61 -23.44 27.38 -7.59
N GLU A 62 -22.66 28.05 -6.73
CA GLU A 62 -21.26 28.38 -6.96
C GLU A 62 -20.42 28.10 -5.72
N ALA A 63 -19.18 27.66 -5.93
CA ALA A 63 -18.20 27.49 -4.87
C ALA A 63 -17.63 28.86 -4.46
N THR A 64 -17.81 29.23 -3.20
CA THR A 64 -17.30 30.46 -2.58
C THR A 64 -16.34 30.12 -1.45
N ALA A 65 -15.54 31.09 -1.01
CA ALA A 65 -14.62 30.89 0.10
C ALA A 65 -15.33 30.52 1.41
N GLU A 66 -16.56 31.00 1.62
CA GLU A 66 -17.34 30.72 2.82
C GLU A 66 -17.92 29.30 2.81
N ASN A 67 -18.57 28.90 1.70
CA ASN A 67 -19.22 27.58 1.62
C ASN A 67 -18.23 26.43 1.45
N THR A 68 -17.01 26.68 0.98
CA THR A 68 -15.95 25.67 0.83
C THR A 68 -14.87 25.74 1.92
N ALA A 69 -15.02 26.64 2.92
CA ALA A 69 -13.98 26.93 3.90
C ALA A 69 -13.34 25.68 4.57
N PRO A 70 -14.11 24.65 5.02
CA PRO A 70 -13.52 23.48 5.66
C PRO A 70 -12.59 22.69 4.73
N TYR A 71 -13.01 22.44 3.49
CA TYR A 71 -12.19 21.74 2.50
C TYR A 71 -10.99 22.58 2.05
N MET A 72 -11.18 23.88 1.88
CA MET A 72 -10.09 24.78 1.51
C MET A 72 -8.99 24.84 2.57
N TRP A 73 -9.35 24.75 3.87
CA TRP A 73 -8.37 24.59 4.93
C TRP A 73 -7.56 23.29 4.76
N TRP A 74 -8.22 22.16 4.47
CA TRP A 74 -7.52 20.88 4.23
C TRP A 74 -6.53 21.00 3.07
N VAL A 75 -6.94 21.57 1.94
CA VAL A 75 -6.07 21.74 0.77
C VAL A 75 -4.90 22.70 1.09
N GLN A 76 -5.21 23.91 1.55
CA GLN A 76 -4.21 24.99 1.62
C GLN A 76 -3.34 24.92 2.86
N SER A 77 -3.93 24.58 4.01
CA SER A 77 -3.25 24.65 5.31
C SER A 77 -2.71 23.31 5.77
N PHE A 78 -3.41 22.21 5.50
CA PHE A 78 -2.95 20.87 5.88
C PHE A 78 -2.09 20.23 4.78
N VAL A 79 -2.67 19.92 3.62
CA VAL A 79 -1.94 19.30 2.49
C VAL A 79 -0.89 20.24 1.92
N GLY A 80 -1.16 21.54 1.86
CA GLY A 80 -0.21 22.57 1.44
C GLY A 80 0.95 22.81 2.41
N ASN A 81 0.95 22.21 3.61
CA ASN A 81 2.05 22.33 4.55
C ASN A 81 3.30 21.61 4.00
N PRO A 82 4.48 22.28 3.92
CA PRO A 82 5.69 21.66 3.39
C PRO A 82 6.09 20.34 4.07
N ILE A 83 5.83 20.20 5.37
CA ILE A 83 6.12 18.96 6.12
C ILE A 83 5.19 17.84 5.66
N VAL A 84 3.90 18.12 5.49
CA VAL A 84 2.92 17.13 5.00
C VAL A 84 3.23 16.72 3.57
N ILE A 85 3.64 17.66 2.71
CA ILE A 85 4.11 17.37 1.35
C ILE A 85 5.31 16.40 1.39
N LEU A 86 6.31 16.65 2.24
CA LEU A 86 7.46 15.75 2.39
C LEU A 86 7.04 14.36 2.88
N ILE A 87 6.13 14.28 3.85
CA ILE A 87 5.56 13.01 4.32
C ILE A 87 4.84 12.29 3.17
N ASN A 88 4.06 13.00 2.36
CA ASN A 88 3.35 12.42 1.22
C ASN A 88 4.29 11.93 0.11
N LEU A 89 5.43 12.60 -0.10
CA LEU A 89 6.48 12.10 -1.00
C LEU A 89 7.11 10.80 -0.48
N VAL A 90 7.35 10.70 0.83
CA VAL A 90 7.80 9.45 1.46
C VAL A 90 6.72 8.37 1.33
N CYS A 91 5.44 8.70 1.55
CA CYS A 91 4.34 7.77 1.39
C CYS A 91 4.21 7.29 -0.06
N LEU A 92 4.40 8.16 -1.04
CA LEU A 92 4.42 7.79 -2.45
C LEU A 92 5.55 6.80 -2.75
N ALA A 93 6.77 7.08 -2.28
CA ALA A 93 7.90 6.16 -2.43
C ALA A 93 7.62 4.81 -1.75
N ALA A 94 7.02 4.82 -0.55
CA ALA A 94 6.64 3.61 0.18
C ALA A 94 5.58 2.78 -0.58
N THR A 95 4.58 3.43 -1.17
CA THR A 95 3.53 2.78 -1.97
C THR A 95 4.08 2.20 -3.27
N LEU A 96 5.01 2.90 -3.94
CA LEU A 96 5.70 2.35 -5.12
C LEU A 96 6.55 1.13 -4.75
N PHE A 97 7.30 1.21 -3.66
CA PHE A 97 8.06 0.08 -3.14
C PHE A 97 7.14 -1.10 -2.76
N HIS A 98 6.00 -0.81 -2.13
CA HIS A 98 4.97 -1.79 -1.82
C HIS A 98 4.48 -2.49 -3.10
N ALA A 99 4.10 -1.74 -4.14
CA ALA A 99 3.65 -2.31 -5.41
C ALA A 99 4.70 -3.26 -6.03
N VAL A 100 5.98 -2.86 -6.07
CA VAL A 100 7.06 -3.71 -6.60
C VAL A 100 7.15 -5.03 -5.83
N THR A 101 7.17 -4.98 -4.50
CA THR A 101 7.29 -6.19 -3.68
C THR A 101 6.04 -7.06 -3.72
N TRP A 102 4.86 -6.45 -3.78
CA TRP A 102 3.57 -7.13 -3.89
C TRP A 102 3.46 -7.88 -5.22
N PHE A 103 3.81 -7.22 -6.34
CA PHE A 103 3.78 -7.85 -7.65
C PHE A 103 4.77 -9.01 -7.75
N ALA A 104 5.96 -8.89 -7.15
CA ALA A 104 6.92 -10.00 -7.09
C ALA A 104 6.47 -11.20 -6.24
N LEU A 105 5.50 -11.03 -5.34
CA LEU A 105 4.92 -12.11 -4.53
C LEU A 105 3.70 -12.75 -5.19
N MET A 106 3.00 -12.03 -6.07
CA MET A 106 1.75 -12.49 -6.67
C MET A 106 1.82 -13.84 -7.41
N PRO A 107 2.84 -14.13 -8.24
CA PRO A 107 2.97 -15.44 -8.90
C PRO A 107 3.00 -16.62 -7.92
N LYS A 108 3.46 -16.40 -6.68
CA LYS A 108 3.55 -17.43 -5.64
C LYS A 108 2.21 -17.70 -4.97
N ALA A 109 1.34 -16.70 -4.93
CA ALA A 109 0.00 -16.80 -4.34
C ALA A 109 -1.04 -17.30 -5.36
N VAL A 110 -0.93 -16.88 -6.62
CA VAL A 110 -1.87 -17.21 -7.70
C VAL A 110 -1.19 -18.18 -8.67
N ARG A 111 -1.50 -19.46 -8.52
CA ARG A 111 -0.95 -20.52 -9.38
C ARG A 111 -1.87 -20.77 -10.58
N VAL A 112 -1.44 -20.30 -11.75
CA VAL A 112 -2.14 -20.52 -13.04
C VAL A 112 -1.44 -21.63 -13.81
N PHE A 113 -2.14 -22.72 -14.10
CA PHE A 113 -1.61 -23.84 -14.88
C PHE A 113 -1.71 -23.59 -16.38
N MET A 114 -0.66 -23.89 -17.14
CA MET A 114 -0.61 -23.66 -18.59
C MET A 114 -1.47 -24.65 -19.37
N ASN A 115 -1.67 -25.86 -18.85
CA ASN A 115 -2.55 -26.85 -19.46
C ASN A 115 -3.24 -27.72 -18.39
N LYS A 116 -4.14 -28.60 -18.84
CA LYS A 116 -4.90 -29.51 -17.97
C LYS A 116 -4.15 -30.81 -17.61
N ASN A 117 -3.06 -31.10 -18.30
CA ASN A 117 -2.41 -32.41 -18.30
C ASN A 117 -1.04 -32.42 -17.59
N ASN A 118 -0.55 -31.26 -17.17
CA ASN A 118 0.70 -31.09 -16.44
C ASN A 118 0.55 -30.06 -15.31
N THR A 119 1.59 -29.93 -14.51
CA THR A 119 1.65 -29.00 -13.38
C THR A 119 2.48 -27.76 -13.69
N ASP A 120 2.74 -27.47 -14.97
CA ASP A 120 3.56 -26.33 -15.36
C ASP A 120 2.76 -25.05 -15.15
N LEU A 121 3.36 -24.13 -14.40
CA LEU A 121 2.78 -22.83 -14.11
C LEU A 121 3.13 -21.85 -15.22
N VAL A 122 2.24 -20.88 -15.45
CA VAL A 122 2.55 -19.70 -16.26
C VAL A 122 3.79 -19.01 -15.67
N PRO A 123 4.75 -18.57 -16.51
CA PRO A 123 5.95 -17.88 -16.01
C PRO A 123 5.62 -16.64 -15.18
N ASP A 124 6.37 -16.43 -14.09
CA ASP A 124 6.17 -15.32 -13.13
C ASP A 124 6.08 -13.94 -13.82
N TYR A 125 6.87 -13.72 -14.86
CA TYR A 125 6.91 -12.45 -15.59
C TYR A 125 5.57 -12.11 -16.27
N VAL A 126 4.74 -13.10 -16.60
CA VAL A 126 3.41 -12.86 -17.20
C VAL A 126 2.49 -12.23 -16.18
N THR A 127 2.40 -12.82 -14.98
CA THR A 127 1.57 -12.29 -13.88
C THR A 127 2.10 -10.93 -13.41
N MET A 128 3.42 -10.81 -13.21
CA MET A 128 4.03 -9.53 -12.84
C MET A 128 3.80 -8.46 -13.92
N GLY A 129 4.04 -8.80 -15.19
CA GLY A 129 3.85 -7.89 -16.31
C GLY A 129 2.41 -7.41 -16.46
N ALA A 130 1.43 -8.31 -16.28
CA ALA A 130 0.02 -7.96 -16.26
C ALA A 130 -0.33 -6.97 -15.12
N LEU A 131 0.22 -7.17 -13.93
CA LEU A 131 0.01 -6.27 -12.79
C LEU A 131 0.62 -4.89 -13.03
N TYR A 132 1.85 -4.82 -13.57
CA TYR A 132 2.46 -3.54 -13.94
C TYR A 132 1.70 -2.83 -15.07
N ALA A 133 1.24 -3.57 -16.08
CA ALA A 133 0.42 -3.02 -17.16
C ALA A 133 -0.91 -2.48 -16.63
N GLY A 134 -1.56 -3.22 -15.72
CA GLY A 134 -2.78 -2.77 -15.04
C GLY A 134 -2.55 -1.52 -14.20
N MET A 135 -1.46 -1.46 -13.44
CA MET A 135 -1.08 -0.27 -12.67
C MET A 135 -0.87 0.94 -13.58
N ALA A 136 -0.05 0.80 -14.62
CA ALA A 136 0.23 1.89 -15.56
C ALA A 136 -1.03 2.37 -16.28
N GLY A 137 -1.85 1.42 -16.77
CA GLY A 137 -3.13 1.73 -17.41
C GLY A 137 -4.09 2.47 -16.48
N ALA A 138 -4.25 2.00 -15.25
CA ALA A 138 -5.08 2.65 -14.24
C ALA A 138 -4.57 4.06 -13.90
N THR A 139 -3.26 4.24 -13.74
CA THR A 139 -2.65 5.56 -13.50
C THR A 139 -2.96 6.53 -14.64
N VAL A 140 -2.80 6.11 -15.89
CA VAL A 140 -3.13 6.95 -17.07
C VAL A 140 -4.61 7.32 -17.07
N VAL A 141 -5.51 6.35 -16.88
CA VAL A 141 -6.96 6.60 -16.86
C VAL A 141 -7.34 7.58 -15.75
N ILE A 142 -6.80 7.40 -14.54
CA ILE A 142 -7.07 8.28 -13.39
C ILE A 142 -6.57 9.70 -13.67
N LEU A 143 -5.35 9.85 -14.19
CA LEU A 143 -4.80 11.18 -14.50
C LEU A 143 -5.60 11.88 -15.60
N VAL A 144 -5.99 11.16 -16.65
CA VAL A 144 -6.85 11.73 -17.70
C VAL A 144 -8.19 12.13 -17.11
N ALA A 145 -8.85 11.27 -16.34
CA ALA A 145 -10.14 11.59 -15.73
C ALA A 145 -10.06 12.80 -14.77
N ALA A 146 -8.97 12.91 -14.00
CA ALA A 146 -8.78 13.99 -13.04
C ALA A 146 -8.45 15.34 -13.71
N PHE A 147 -7.80 15.33 -14.87
CA PHE A 147 -7.22 16.55 -15.46
C PHE A 147 -7.77 16.93 -16.84
N ALA A 148 -8.51 16.06 -17.53
CA ALA A 148 -9.05 16.34 -18.87
C ALA A 148 -10.08 17.49 -18.89
N SER A 149 -10.68 17.81 -17.73
CA SER A 149 -11.63 18.91 -17.57
C SER A 149 -11.02 20.16 -16.93
N LEU A 150 -9.70 20.19 -16.68
CA LEU A 150 -9.06 21.44 -16.28
C LEU A 150 -9.06 22.42 -17.46
N PRO A 151 -9.40 23.70 -17.23
CA PRO A 151 -9.34 24.74 -18.25
C PRO A 151 -7.92 25.05 -18.72
#